data_AF-A0A9N9TL36-F1
#
_entry.id   AF-A0A9N9TL36-F1
#
_cell.length_a   1.000
_cell.length_b   1.000
_cell.length_c   1.000
_cell.angle_alpha   90.00
_cell.angle_beta   90.00
_cell.angle_gamma   90.00
#
_symmetry.space_group_name_H-M   'P 1'
#
loop_
_entity.id
_entity.type
_entity.pdbx_description
1 polymer ?
#
loop_
_entity_poly.entity_id
_entity_poly.type
_entity_poly.pdbx_seq_one_letter_code
_entity_poly.pdbx_strand_id
1 'polypeptide(L)'
;MSLRYLLPVFPLRNLINNGAFLNNIRNTNNNALPTLCRSWSTTNSTETKTEDTVKKKKTVPIPKITLLSGDNLTITTLEEAQKLSKRRDLKLVKINDLDSKTQRPVYKMMTATEYHAEDVKQKAAKKELRKKSIKGEKVLMIGQNIAEHDLQVHINKIKKWVGKRYEVRIVINGDSNNTEKAESVYKLIENSLNKEARIVQKRQKGSDIKFQLLPPKTTEEEEKL
;
A
#
# COMPACT_ATOMS: atom_id res chain seq x y z
N MET A 1 -15.65 -36.43 46.78
CA MET A 1 -16.56 -35.89 45.75
C MET A 1 -16.73 -34.41 46.06
N SER A 2 -16.51 -33.40 45.23
CA SER A 2 -16.37 -33.30 43.77
C SER A 2 -15.65 -31.97 43.47
N LEU A 3 -14.58 -32.01 42.67
CA LEU A 3 -13.94 -30.81 42.12
C LEU A 3 -14.84 -30.25 41.00
N ARG A 4 -15.28 -28.99 41.12
CA ARG A 4 -15.89 -28.24 40.01
C ARG A 4 -14.89 -27.23 39.48
N TYR A 5 -14.18 -27.64 38.43
CA TYR A 5 -13.39 -26.75 37.57
C TYR A 5 -14.33 -25.82 36.80
N LEU A 6 -14.09 -24.51 36.91
CA LEU A 6 -14.78 -23.47 36.17
C LEU A 6 -13.84 -22.99 35.06
N LEU A 7 -14.05 -23.48 33.85
CA LEU A 7 -13.33 -23.05 32.65
C LEU A 7 -13.91 -21.71 32.14
N PRO A 8 -13.08 -20.70 31.82
CA PRO A 8 -13.57 -19.53 31.11
C PRO A 8 -13.72 -19.82 29.61
N VAL A 9 -14.92 -19.56 29.09
CA VAL A 9 -15.27 -19.62 27.67
C VAL A 9 -14.63 -18.43 26.96
N PHE A 10 -13.65 -18.70 26.10
CA PHE A 10 -13.06 -17.71 25.19
C PHE A 10 -13.98 -17.47 23.98
N PRO A 11 -14.25 -16.21 23.58
CA PRO A 11 -14.94 -15.94 22.32
C PRO A 11 -13.98 -16.10 21.13
N LEU A 12 -14.35 -16.97 20.20
CA LEU A 12 -13.67 -17.18 18.92
C LEU A 12 -13.72 -15.90 18.07
N ARG A 13 -12.53 -15.45 17.68
CA ARG A 13 -12.32 -14.28 16.81
C ARG A 13 -12.74 -14.61 15.37
N ASN A 14 -13.48 -13.67 14.79
CA ASN A 14 -13.73 -13.54 13.35
C ASN A 14 -12.44 -13.67 12.52
N LEU A 15 -12.40 -14.63 11.61
CA LEU A 15 -11.44 -14.66 10.51
C LEU A 15 -12.02 -13.91 9.31
N ILE A 16 -11.48 -12.72 9.05
CA ILE A 16 -11.61 -12.03 7.77
C ILE A 16 -10.47 -12.54 6.89
N ASN A 17 -10.79 -13.45 5.95
CA ASN A 17 -9.86 -13.86 4.90
C ASN A 17 -9.83 -12.78 3.81
N ASN A 18 -8.78 -11.97 3.83
CA ASN A 18 -8.43 -11.04 2.75
C ASN A 18 -7.56 -11.74 1.70
N GLY A 19 -7.80 -11.37 0.44
CA GLY A 19 -7.35 -12.05 -0.77
C GLY A 19 -5.85 -12.25 -0.96
N ALA A 20 -5.54 -13.32 -1.66
CA ALA A 20 -4.29 -13.53 -2.37
C ALA A 20 -4.62 -13.74 -3.86
N PHE A 21 -4.71 -12.64 -4.62
CA PHE A 21 -4.68 -12.67 -6.09
C PHE A 21 -3.22 -12.49 -6.51
N LEU A 22 -2.56 -13.60 -6.84
CA LEU A 22 -1.25 -13.60 -7.50
C LEU A 22 -1.47 -14.03 -8.95
N ASN A 23 -1.51 -13.06 -9.86
CA ASN A 23 -1.28 -13.30 -11.28
C ASN A 23 0.00 -12.56 -11.67
N ASN A 24 1.09 -13.31 -11.73
CA ASN A 24 2.37 -12.88 -12.27
C ASN A 24 2.54 -13.57 -13.64
N ILE A 25 2.10 -12.91 -14.71
CA ILE A 25 2.36 -13.38 -16.08
C ILE A 25 3.71 -12.80 -16.48
N ARG A 26 4.76 -13.63 -16.36
CA ARG A 26 6.04 -13.38 -17.01
C ARG A 26 5.91 -13.79 -18.47
N ASN A 27 6.00 -12.80 -19.35
CA ASN A 27 6.20 -13.00 -20.78
C ASN A 27 7.66 -13.43 -21.01
N THR A 28 7.88 -14.69 -21.39
CA THR A 28 9.18 -15.15 -21.88
C THR A 28 9.02 -15.62 -23.32
N ASN A 29 9.47 -14.76 -24.25
CA ASN A 29 9.86 -15.15 -25.60
C ASN A 29 10.90 -16.26 -25.50
N ASN A 30 10.61 -17.43 -26.06
CA ASN A 30 11.62 -18.43 -26.39
C ASN A 30 11.30 -18.99 -27.78
N ASN A 31 12.11 -18.52 -28.74
CA ASN A 31 12.29 -19.17 -30.03
C ASN A 31 13.06 -20.48 -29.79
N ALA A 32 12.42 -21.61 -30.07
CA ALA A 32 13.11 -22.88 -30.25
C ALA A 32 12.31 -23.74 -31.24
N LEU A 33 12.82 -23.85 -32.46
CA LEU A 33 12.51 -24.94 -33.39
C LEU A 33 13.11 -26.23 -32.82
N PRO A 34 12.48 -27.38 -33.08
CA PRO A 34 13.09 -28.20 -34.11
C PRO A 34 12.09 -28.77 -35.11
N THR A 35 12.61 -28.88 -36.32
CA THR A 35 12.13 -29.64 -37.46
C THR A 35 11.64 -31.04 -37.07
N LEU A 36 10.40 -31.34 -37.45
CA LEU A 36 10.05 -32.70 -37.85
C LEU A 36 9.14 -32.63 -39.08
N CYS A 37 9.71 -33.02 -40.19
CA CYS A 37 9.05 -33.22 -41.47
C CYS A 37 8.01 -34.35 -41.32
N ARG A 38 6.75 -34.07 -41.66
CA ARG A 38 5.79 -35.13 -42.00
C ARG A 38 4.84 -34.65 -43.09
N SER A 39 5.26 -34.97 -44.32
CA SER A 39 4.46 -35.45 -45.45
C SER A 39 3.06 -34.85 -45.62
N TRP A 40 2.94 -34.01 -46.66
CA TRP A 40 1.69 -33.65 -47.30
C TRP A 40 1.04 -34.91 -47.90
N SER A 41 -0.26 -35.09 -47.68
CA SER A 41 -1.07 -36.00 -48.50
C SER A 41 -2.35 -35.27 -48.89
N THR A 42 -2.43 -34.90 -50.16
CA THR A 42 -3.66 -34.45 -50.82
C THR A 42 -4.57 -35.66 -50.96
N THR A 43 -5.78 -35.58 -50.42
CA THR A 43 -6.92 -36.33 -50.96
C THR A 43 -8.13 -35.42 -50.99
N ASN A 44 -8.45 -34.93 -52.19
CA ASN A 44 -9.81 -34.52 -52.52
C ASN A 44 -10.69 -35.76 -52.53
N SER A 45 -11.84 -35.72 -51.85
CA SER A 45 -13.14 -36.08 -52.45
C SER A 45 -14.26 -36.20 -51.42
N THR A 46 -15.42 -35.71 -51.86
CA THR A 46 -16.78 -36.18 -51.60
C THR A 46 -17.48 -35.83 -50.29
N GLU A 47 -18.53 -35.05 -50.49
CA GLU A 47 -19.68 -34.80 -49.63
C GLU A 47 -20.32 -36.11 -49.10
N THR A 48 -20.64 -36.10 -47.81
CA THR A 48 -21.83 -36.80 -47.29
C THR A 48 -22.50 -35.91 -46.26
N LYS A 49 -23.77 -35.61 -46.51
CA LYS A 49 -24.68 -34.94 -45.58
C LYS A 49 -24.84 -35.81 -44.33
N THR A 50 -24.62 -35.21 -43.17
CA THR A 50 -25.24 -35.60 -41.91
C THR A 50 -25.66 -34.33 -41.18
N GLU A 51 -26.96 -34.09 -41.12
CA GLU A 51 -27.58 -33.22 -40.13
C GLU A 51 -27.33 -33.85 -38.75
N ASP A 52 -26.68 -33.12 -37.83
CA ASP A 52 -27.25 -32.85 -36.52
C ASP A 52 -26.32 -32.05 -35.59
N THR A 53 -26.89 -30.94 -35.09
CA THR A 53 -26.46 -30.11 -33.96
C THR A 53 -25.18 -29.27 -34.11
N VAL A 54 -25.32 -28.11 -34.78
CA VAL A 54 -24.43 -26.97 -34.56
C VAL A 54 -24.56 -26.53 -33.10
N LYS A 55 -23.68 -27.04 -32.23
CA LYS A 55 -23.49 -26.51 -30.88
C LYS A 55 -23.11 -25.04 -31.03
N LYS A 56 -24.07 -24.14 -30.78
CA LYS A 56 -23.84 -22.68 -30.76
C LYS A 56 -22.65 -22.43 -29.84
N LYS A 57 -21.53 -21.99 -30.40
CA LYS A 57 -20.35 -21.60 -29.62
C LYS A 57 -20.82 -20.48 -28.69
N LYS A 58 -20.77 -20.71 -27.37
CA LYS A 58 -21.14 -19.70 -26.37
C LYS A 58 -20.14 -18.56 -26.50
N THR A 59 -20.54 -17.45 -27.12
CA THR A 59 -19.72 -16.25 -27.21
C THR A 59 -19.49 -15.72 -25.80
N VAL A 60 -18.22 -15.50 -25.43
CA VAL A 60 -17.88 -14.90 -24.14
C VAL A 60 -18.55 -13.51 -24.06
N PRO A 61 -19.27 -13.19 -22.98
CA PRO A 61 -19.92 -11.90 -22.86
C PRO A 61 -18.87 -10.79 -22.81
N ILE A 62 -18.92 -9.86 -23.77
CA ILE A 62 -17.99 -8.73 -23.84
C ILE A 62 -18.35 -7.74 -22.71
N PRO A 63 -17.42 -7.41 -21.80
CA PRO A 63 -17.69 -6.50 -20.70
C PRO A 63 -17.95 -5.08 -21.24
N LYS A 64 -19.07 -4.51 -20.80
CA LYS A 64 -19.45 -3.13 -21.11
C LYS A 64 -18.90 -2.17 -20.06
N ILE A 65 -18.51 -0.99 -20.50
CA ILE A 65 -17.97 0.08 -19.66
C ILE A 65 -18.85 1.33 -19.77
N THR A 66 -18.72 2.21 -18.79
CA THR A 66 -19.33 3.53 -18.81
C THR A 66 -18.28 4.55 -19.23
N LEU A 67 -18.50 5.22 -20.35
CA LEU A 67 -17.60 6.18 -20.99
C LEU A 67 -18.11 7.62 -20.80
N LEU A 68 -17.26 8.46 -20.21
CA LEU A 68 -17.46 9.90 -20.05
C LEU A 68 -16.69 10.65 -21.14
N SER A 69 -17.42 11.32 -22.04
CA SER A 69 -16.89 12.16 -23.12
C SER A 69 -17.26 13.62 -22.86
N GLY A 70 -16.43 14.34 -22.11
CA GLY A 70 -16.83 15.64 -21.55
C GLY A 70 -18.03 15.44 -20.64
N ASP A 71 -19.18 16.03 -21.03
CA ASP A 71 -20.44 15.95 -20.27
C ASP A 71 -21.32 14.76 -20.67
N ASN A 72 -20.98 14.04 -21.75
CA ASN A 72 -21.79 12.94 -22.25
C ASN A 72 -21.44 11.61 -21.60
N LEU A 73 -22.43 10.93 -21.05
CA LEU A 73 -22.33 9.58 -20.50
C LEU A 73 -22.83 8.56 -21.51
N THR A 74 -21.96 7.63 -21.94
CA THR A 74 -22.30 6.60 -22.93
C THR A 74 -21.86 5.22 -22.46
N ILE A 75 -22.66 4.20 -22.74
CA ILE A 75 -22.31 2.81 -22.42
C ILE A 75 -21.76 2.16 -23.68
N THR A 76 -20.49 1.75 -23.65
CA THR A 76 -19.79 1.18 -24.81
C THR A 76 -18.90 0.01 -24.40
N THR A 77 -18.30 -0.68 -25.36
CA THR A 77 -17.24 -1.65 -25.07
C THR A 77 -15.89 -0.96 -24.92
N LEU A 78 -14.94 -1.62 -24.24
CA LEU A 78 -13.58 -1.08 -24.06
C LEU A 78 -12.87 -0.83 -25.40
N GLU A 79 -13.04 -1.72 -26.36
CA GLU A 79 -12.42 -1.62 -27.69
C GLU A 79 -12.96 -0.42 -28.48
N GLU A 80 -14.27 -0.18 -28.44
CA GLU A 80 -14.90 0.98 -29.08
C GLU A 80 -14.41 2.28 -28.47
N ALA A 81 -14.33 2.34 -27.13
CA ALA A 81 -13.81 3.51 -26.42
C ALA A 81 -12.33 3.79 -26.79
N GLN A 82 -11.50 2.75 -26.93
CA GLN A 82 -10.12 2.90 -27.39
C GLN A 82 -10.03 3.41 -28.83
N LYS A 83 -10.87 2.89 -29.73
CA LYS A 83 -10.96 3.40 -31.12
C LYS A 83 -11.42 4.85 -31.15
N LEU A 84 -12.39 5.24 -30.32
CA LEU A 84 -12.87 6.63 -30.19
C LEU A 84 -11.77 7.56 -29.66
N SER A 85 -11.03 7.12 -28.65
CA SER A 85 -9.89 7.85 -28.07
C SER A 85 -8.80 8.10 -29.11
N LYS A 86 -8.39 7.07 -29.87
CA LYS A 86 -7.40 7.21 -30.94
C LYS A 86 -7.86 8.11 -32.09
N ARG A 87 -9.14 8.04 -32.47
CA ARG A 87 -9.70 8.88 -33.55
C ARG A 87 -9.74 10.37 -33.23
N ARG A 88 -9.82 10.73 -31.94
CA ARG A 88 -9.93 12.12 -31.47
C ARG A 88 -8.67 12.64 -30.80
N ASP A 89 -7.59 11.84 -30.80
CA ASP A 89 -6.34 12.12 -30.08
C ASP A 89 -6.52 12.42 -28.58
N LEU A 90 -7.53 11.80 -27.96
CA LEU A 90 -7.82 11.91 -26.53
C LEU A 90 -7.22 10.72 -25.77
N LYS A 91 -6.94 10.89 -24.48
CA LYS A 91 -6.51 9.82 -23.57
C LYS A 91 -7.71 9.19 -22.88
N LEU A 92 -7.83 7.87 -22.97
CA LEU A 92 -8.81 7.09 -22.22
C LEU A 92 -8.23 6.72 -20.84
N VAL A 93 -8.81 7.28 -19.78
CA VAL A 93 -8.34 7.11 -18.39
C VAL A 93 -9.41 6.40 -17.57
N LYS A 94 -9.02 5.39 -16.80
CA LYS A 94 -9.92 4.71 -15.86
C LYS A 94 -10.02 5.54 -14.58
N ILE A 95 -11.23 5.93 -14.19
CA ILE A 95 -11.48 6.76 -13.00
C ILE A 95 -11.91 5.89 -11.83
N ASN A 96 -12.94 5.06 -12.03
CA ASN A 96 -13.48 4.16 -11.01
C ASN A 96 -13.49 2.71 -11.50
N ASP A 97 -13.22 1.78 -10.59
CA ASP A 97 -13.33 0.33 -10.86
C ASP A 97 -14.78 -0.14 -11.00
N LEU A 98 -15.66 0.38 -10.15
CA LEU A 98 -17.09 0.05 -10.14
C LEU A 98 -17.91 1.33 -9.91
N ASP A 99 -18.91 1.55 -10.76
CA ASP A 99 -19.91 2.59 -10.58
C ASP A 99 -20.96 2.18 -9.54
N SER A 100 -21.42 3.14 -8.73
CA SER A 100 -22.40 2.92 -7.67
C SER A 100 -23.73 2.38 -8.21
N LYS A 101 -24.18 2.88 -9.38
CA LYS A 101 -25.45 2.49 -9.98
C LYS A 101 -25.34 1.25 -10.86
N THR A 102 -24.37 1.25 -11.76
CA THR A 102 -24.29 0.24 -12.82
C THR A 102 -23.29 -0.88 -12.55
N GLN A 103 -22.46 -0.76 -11.51
CA GLN A 103 -21.36 -1.68 -11.18
C GLN A 103 -20.43 -1.95 -12.37
N ARG A 104 -20.30 -0.97 -13.27
CA ARG A 104 -19.40 -1.01 -14.42
C ARG A 104 -18.19 -0.11 -14.16
N PRO A 105 -17.01 -0.45 -14.71
CA PRO A 105 -15.87 0.45 -14.64
C PRO A 105 -16.15 1.73 -15.44
N VAL A 106 -15.74 2.85 -14.87
CA VAL A 106 -15.95 4.18 -15.45
C VAL A 106 -14.65 4.67 -16.06
N TYR A 107 -14.71 5.01 -17.34
CA TYR A 107 -13.61 5.59 -18.10
C TYR A 107 -13.96 7.00 -18.54
N LYS A 108 -12.98 7.89 -18.52
CA LYS A 108 -13.11 9.27 -18.99
C LYS A 108 -12.14 9.51 -20.14
N MET A 109 -12.62 10.16 -21.19
CA MET A 109 -11.76 10.73 -22.22
C MET A 109 -11.29 12.11 -21.79
N MET A 110 -9.98 12.31 -21.77
CA MET A 110 -9.34 13.57 -21.39
C MET A 110 -8.39 14.04 -22.48
N THR A 111 -8.22 15.35 -22.60
CA THR A 111 -7.16 15.91 -23.45
C THR A 111 -5.78 15.62 -22.85
N ALA A 112 -4.73 15.70 -23.67
CA ALA A 112 -3.37 15.46 -23.20
C ALA A 112 -2.93 16.47 -22.12
N THR A 113 -3.37 17.73 -22.23
CA THR A 113 -3.08 18.81 -21.28
C THR A 113 -3.77 18.57 -19.93
N GLU A 114 -5.06 18.24 -19.94
CA GLU A 114 -5.80 17.88 -18.73
C GLU A 114 -5.21 16.66 -18.03
N TYR A 115 -4.87 15.61 -18.79
CA TYR A 115 -4.25 14.40 -18.25
C TYR A 115 -2.93 14.72 -17.55
N HIS A 116 -2.10 15.57 -18.14
CA HIS A 116 -0.82 15.96 -17.54
C HIS A 116 -1.02 16.77 -16.25
N ALA A 117 -1.95 17.73 -16.24
CA ALA A 117 -2.26 18.52 -15.06
C ALA A 117 -2.76 17.63 -13.90
N GLU A 118 -3.62 16.66 -14.20
CA GLU A 118 -4.14 15.72 -13.21
C GLU A 118 -3.05 14.77 -12.69
N ASP A 119 -2.18 14.25 -13.56
CA ASP A 119 -1.04 13.42 -13.15
C ASP A 119 -0.08 14.18 -12.23
N VAL A 120 0.20 15.47 -12.52
CA VAL A 120 1.00 16.33 -11.65
C VAL A 120 0.32 16.53 -10.30
N LYS A 121 -0.99 16.82 -10.27
CA LYS A 121 -1.78 16.95 -9.03
C LYS A 121 -1.76 15.66 -8.21
N GLN A 122 -1.99 14.51 -8.83
CA GLN A 122 -1.97 13.20 -8.16
C GLN A 122 -0.57 12.87 -7.61
N LYS A 123 0.49 13.15 -8.39
CA LYS A 123 1.87 12.98 -7.92
C LYS A 123 2.19 13.91 -6.75
N ALA A 124 1.74 15.16 -6.78
CA ALA A 124 1.91 16.11 -5.68
C ALA A 124 1.15 15.63 -4.43
N ALA A 125 -0.14 15.30 -4.55
CA ALA A 125 -0.94 14.78 -3.45
C ALA A 125 -0.33 13.51 -2.85
N LYS A 126 0.14 12.57 -3.68
CA LYS A 126 0.83 11.35 -3.22
C LYS A 126 2.14 11.66 -2.51
N LYS A 127 2.91 12.66 -2.97
CA LYS A 127 4.13 13.13 -2.28
C LYS A 127 3.79 13.74 -0.92
N GLU A 128 2.77 14.57 -0.84
CA GLU A 128 2.32 15.18 0.43
C GLU A 128 1.80 14.14 1.42
N LEU A 129 1.00 13.17 0.96
CA LEU A 129 0.56 12.04 1.79
C LEU A 129 1.75 11.22 2.31
N ARG A 130 2.74 10.95 1.45
CA ARG A 130 3.97 10.24 1.85
C ARG A 130 4.84 11.02 2.83
N LYS A 131 4.86 12.36 2.74
CA LYS A 131 5.55 13.23 3.70
C LYS A 131 4.85 13.26 5.07
N LYS A 132 3.51 13.19 5.07
CA LYS A 132 2.69 13.16 6.29
C LYS A 132 2.66 11.79 6.96
N SER A 133 2.80 10.70 6.20
CA SER A 133 2.80 9.33 6.73
C SER A 133 4.09 8.97 7.46
N ILE A 134 3.96 8.21 8.56
CA ILE A 134 5.09 7.58 9.26
C ILE A 134 5.68 6.49 8.36
N LYS A 135 7.00 6.50 8.17
CA LYS A 135 7.67 5.57 7.25
C LYS A 135 7.88 4.17 7.83
N GLY A 136 7.96 4.06 9.16
CA GLY A 136 8.21 2.81 9.87
C GLY A 136 8.78 3.04 11.27
N GLU A 137 9.16 1.96 11.93
CA GLU A 137 9.64 1.94 13.31
C GLU A 137 11.16 1.73 13.40
N LYS A 138 11.81 2.39 14.36
CA LYS A 138 13.21 2.20 14.74
C LYS A 138 13.31 2.00 16.25
N VAL A 139 14.10 1.02 16.68
CA VAL A 139 14.33 0.75 18.09
C VAL A 139 15.75 1.15 18.46
N LEU A 140 15.91 1.85 19.59
CA LEU A 140 17.20 2.18 20.19
C LEU A 140 17.22 1.68 21.63
N MET A 141 18.31 1.00 21.99
CA MET A 141 18.57 0.54 23.35
C MET A 141 19.72 1.36 23.93
N ILE A 142 19.55 1.87 25.15
CA ILE A 142 20.51 2.71 25.85
C ILE A 142 20.71 2.11 27.24
N GLY A 143 21.95 1.98 27.70
CA GLY A 143 22.21 1.56 29.08
C GLY A 143 22.13 2.73 30.06
N GLN A 144 21.83 2.45 31.33
CA GLN A 144 21.84 3.48 32.39
C GLN A 144 23.21 4.12 32.66
N ASN A 145 24.32 3.41 32.39
CA ASN A 145 25.68 3.88 32.63
C ASN A 145 26.31 4.37 31.33
N ILE A 146 25.68 5.38 30.73
CA ILE A 146 26.13 6.01 29.49
C ILE A 146 26.87 7.31 29.80
N ALA A 147 27.95 7.59 29.08
CA ALA A 147 28.64 8.87 29.18
C ALA A 147 27.83 9.99 28.52
N GLU A 148 27.99 11.23 29.01
CA GLU A 148 27.27 12.40 28.48
C GLU A 148 27.48 12.58 26.96
N HIS A 149 28.70 12.37 26.48
CA HIS A 149 29.01 12.45 25.05
C HIS A 149 28.21 11.42 24.22
N ASP A 150 28.19 10.17 24.66
CA ASP A 150 27.49 9.10 23.96
C ASP A 150 25.98 9.33 23.97
N LEU A 151 25.45 9.88 25.07
CA LEU A 151 24.06 10.28 25.18
C LEU A 151 23.70 11.33 24.12
N GLN A 152 24.55 12.35 23.93
CA GLN A 152 24.36 13.36 22.90
C GLN A 152 24.39 12.77 21.48
N VAL A 153 25.27 11.80 21.22
CA VAL A 153 25.31 11.09 19.93
C VAL A 153 24.00 10.33 19.68
N HIS A 154 23.45 9.67 20.71
CA HIS A 154 22.15 9.01 20.62
C HIS A 154 21.00 10.00 20.39
N ILE A 155 20.99 11.14 21.09
CA ILE A 155 20.02 12.21 20.87
C ILE A 155 20.08 12.67 19.40
N ASN A 156 21.27 12.97 18.88
CA ASN A 156 21.44 13.38 17.47
C ASN A 156 20.95 12.32 16.48
N LYS A 157 21.15 11.04 16.79
CA LYS A 157 20.63 9.92 15.99
C LYS A 157 19.10 9.89 16.01
N ILE A 158 18.49 10.09 17.18
CA ILE A 158 17.04 10.18 17.34
C ILE A 158 16.48 11.37 16.53
N LYS A 159 17.08 12.56 16.66
CA LYS A 159 16.70 13.76 15.89
C LYS A 159 16.70 13.49 14.38
N LYS A 160 17.75 12.82 13.88
CA LYS A 160 17.83 12.41 12.46
C LYS A 160 16.71 11.44 12.04
N TRP A 161 16.28 10.54 12.93
CA TRP A 161 15.18 9.61 12.64
C TRP A 161 13.81 10.27 12.69
N VAL A 162 13.59 11.12 13.69
CA VAL A 162 12.37 11.92 13.84
C VAL A 162 12.19 12.84 12.63
N GLY A 163 13.24 13.54 12.19
CA GLY A 163 13.22 14.39 10.99
C GLY A 163 12.93 13.61 9.70
N LYS A 164 13.26 12.31 9.65
CA LYS A 164 12.91 11.43 8.52
C LYS A 164 11.50 10.84 8.62
N ARG A 165 10.71 11.19 9.65
CA ARG A 165 9.36 10.67 9.97
C ARG A 165 9.34 9.19 10.33
N TYR A 166 10.33 8.73 11.10
CA TYR A 166 10.28 7.41 11.73
C TYR A 166 9.66 7.50 13.13
N GLU A 167 8.91 6.48 13.51
CA GLU A 167 8.56 6.21 14.90
C GLU A 167 9.80 5.64 15.59
N VAL A 168 10.20 6.23 16.72
CA VAL A 168 11.37 5.77 17.46
C VAL A 168 10.92 5.21 18.81
N ARG A 169 11.24 3.94 19.07
CA ARG A 169 11.08 3.31 20.38
C ARG A 169 12.41 3.26 21.08
N ILE A 170 12.46 3.82 22.29
CA ILE A 170 13.67 3.88 23.10
C ILE A 170 13.45 2.97 24.30
N VAL A 171 14.44 2.12 24.55
CA VAL A 171 14.52 1.26 25.72
C VAL A 171 15.76 1.68 26.49
N ILE A 172 15.57 2.17 27.71
CA ILE A 172 16.64 2.43 28.65
C ILE A 172 16.72 1.20 29.55
N ASN A 173 17.83 0.47 29.47
CA ASN A 173 18.11 -0.67 30.31
C ASN A 173 18.61 -0.18 31.66
N GLY A 174 17.81 -0.47 32.69
CA GLY A 174 18.17 -0.22 34.08
C GLY A 174 18.65 -1.49 34.77
N ASP A 175 19.44 -1.33 35.82
CA ASP A 175 19.80 -2.37 36.78
C ASP A 175 18.92 -2.19 38.03
N SER A 176 18.62 -3.28 38.74
CA SER A 176 17.76 -3.27 39.91
C SER A 176 18.28 -2.35 41.03
N ASN A 177 19.59 -2.12 41.06
CA ASN A 177 20.25 -1.31 42.07
C ASN A 177 20.38 0.18 41.69
N ASN A 178 20.21 0.54 40.41
CA ASN A 178 20.56 1.86 39.87
C ASN A 178 19.43 2.51 39.05
N THR A 179 18.18 2.28 39.45
CA THR A 179 16.97 2.81 38.76
C THR A 179 16.99 4.35 38.60
N GLU A 180 17.52 5.08 39.59
CA GLU A 180 17.59 6.55 39.57
C GLU A 180 18.41 7.09 38.39
N LYS A 181 19.49 6.39 38.02
CA LYS A 181 20.34 6.78 36.88
C LYS A 181 19.58 6.65 35.56
N ALA A 182 18.80 5.58 35.41
CA ALA A 182 17.95 5.38 34.23
C ALA A 182 16.88 6.49 34.10
N GLU A 183 16.31 6.94 35.22
CA GLU A 183 15.37 8.06 35.24
C GLU A 183 16.04 9.40 34.90
N SER A 184 17.25 9.64 35.38
CA SER A 184 18.03 10.84 35.03
C SER A 184 18.28 10.90 33.52
N VAL A 185 18.74 9.79 32.91
CA VAL A 185 18.94 9.69 31.46
C VAL A 185 17.64 9.94 30.70
N TYR A 186 16.52 9.39 31.17
CA TYR A 186 15.21 9.67 30.58
C TYR A 186 14.87 11.17 30.58
N LYS A 187 15.07 11.86 31.71
CA LYS A 187 14.79 13.32 31.82
C LYS A 187 15.67 14.14 30.88
N LEU A 188 16.94 13.80 30.73
CA LEU A 188 17.86 14.47 29.80
C LEU A 188 17.40 14.33 28.34
N ILE A 189 16.97 13.13 27.96
CA ILE A 189 16.44 12.86 26.62
C ILE A 189 15.12 13.61 26.41
N GLU A 190 14.22 13.59 27.40
CA GLU A 190 12.93 14.29 27.36
C GLU A 190 13.12 15.80 27.16
N ASN A 191 13.97 16.43 27.97
CA ASN A 191 14.27 17.87 27.87
C ASN A 191 14.86 18.24 26.49
N SER A 192 15.73 17.38 25.95
CA SER A 192 16.38 17.63 24.66
C SER A 192 15.46 17.44 23.45
N LEU A 193 14.44 16.58 23.57
CA LEU A 193 13.57 16.18 22.46
C LEU A 193 12.16 16.79 22.53
N ASN A 194 11.76 17.41 23.63
CA ASN A 194 10.43 18.02 23.80
C ASN A 194 10.08 19.04 22.69
N LYS A 195 11.09 19.76 22.17
CA LYS A 195 10.91 20.72 21.07
C LYS A 195 10.74 20.06 19.70
N GLU A 196 11.37 18.92 19.49
CA GLU A 196 11.52 18.32 18.15
C GLU A 196 10.63 17.09 17.94
N ALA A 197 10.15 16.44 18.99
CA ALA A 197 9.39 15.20 18.92
C ALA A 197 8.26 15.17 19.94
N ARG A 198 7.17 14.49 19.58
CA ARG A 198 6.07 14.21 20.50
C ARG A 198 6.32 12.90 21.22
N ILE A 199 6.48 12.97 22.54
CA ILE A 199 6.55 11.79 23.41
C ILE A 199 5.13 11.26 23.63
N VAL A 200 4.90 9.97 23.39
CA VAL A 200 3.55 9.37 23.46
C VAL A 200 3.29 8.70 24.80
N GLN A 201 4.14 7.75 25.16
CA GLN A 201 3.91 6.88 26.30
C GLN A 201 5.23 6.48 26.94
N LYS A 202 5.39 6.80 28.22
CA LYS A 202 6.42 6.23 29.10
C LYS A 202 5.85 4.99 29.77
N ARG A 203 6.55 3.87 29.68
CA ARG A 203 6.26 2.64 30.44
C ARG A 203 7.51 2.21 31.17
N GLN A 204 7.35 1.77 32.41
CA GLN A 204 8.42 1.15 33.19
C GLN A 204 8.05 -0.32 33.39
N LYS A 205 8.97 -1.22 33.08
CA LYS A 205 8.81 -2.67 33.30
C LYS A 205 10.04 -3.16 34.06
N GLY A 206 9.89 -3.33 35.38
CA GLY A 206 11.03 -3.60 36.26
C GLY A 206 11.97 -2.39 36.28
N SER A 207 13.26 -2.61 36.03
CA SER A 207 14.25 -1.53 35.93
C SER A 207 14.32 -0.88 34.54
N ASP A 208 13.72 -1.50 33.51
CA ASP A 208 13.74 -0.94 32.16
C ASP A 208 12.66 0.12 31.92
N ILE A 209 13.04 1.24 31.32
CA ILE A 209 12.12 2.30 30.87
C ILE A 209 11.97 2.21 29.35
N LYS A 210 10.73 2.16 28.86
CA LYS A 210 10.40 2.11 27.44
C LYS A 210 9.51 3.27 27.08
N PHE A 211 9.84 4.00 26.02
CA PHE A 211 8.97 5.05 25.53
C PHE A 211 9.05 5.19 24.02
N GLN A 212 8.02 5.83 23.46
CA GLN A 212 7.86 6.02 22.03
C GLN A 212 7.84 7.52 21.70
N LEU A 213 8.62 7.85 20.68
CA LEU A 213 8.67 9.17 20.07
C LEU A 213 8.01 9.11 18.70
N LEU A 214 7.09 10.04 18.50
CA LEU A 214 6.50 10.30 17.20
C LEU A 214 7.05 11.62 16.65
N PRO A 215 7.19 11.71 15.31
CA PRO A 215 7.49 12.98 14.68
C PRO A 215 6.41 14.00 15.04
N PRO A 216 6.80 15.28 15.23
CA PRO A 216 5.89 16.31 15.68
C PRO A 216 4.77 16.44 14.65
N LYS A 217 3.53 16.61 15.13
CA LYS A 217 2.45 16.99 14.22
C LYS A 217 2.86 18.35 13.69
N THR A 218 3.09 18.45 12.38
CA THR A 218 3.31 19.74 11.73
C THR A 218 2.02 20.52 11.91
N THR A 219 1.96 21.33 12.96
CA THR A 219 1.04 22.45 13.08
C THR A 219 1.70 23.53 12.24
N GLU A 220 1.14 23.80 11.05
CA GLU A 220 1.68 24.71 10.03
C GLU A 220 1.52 26.20 10.45
N GLU A 221 1.61 26.53 11.75
CA GLU A 221 1.17 27.82 12.30
C GLU A 221 2.29 28.82 12.66
N GLU A 222 3.57 28.49 12.57
CA GLU A 222 4.65 29.39 13.04
C GLU A 222 5.56 30.01 11.95
N GLU A 223 5.28 29.83 10.65
CA GLU A 223 6.07 30.46 9.57
C GLU A 223 5.39 31.67 8.89
N LYS A 224 4.42 32.33 9.56
CA LYS A 224 3.91 33.63 9.14
C LYS A 224 4.03 34.66 10.27
N LEU A 225 5.24 35.15 10.50
CA LEU A 225 5.51 36.41 11.20
C LEU A 225 6.64 37.15 10.47
#